data_AF-A0A0V1M9R7-F1
#
_entry.id   AF-A0A0V1M9R7-F1
#
_cell.length_a   1.000
_cell.length_b   1.000
_cell.length_c   1.000
_cell.angle_alpha   90.00
_cell.angle_beta   90.00
_cell.angle_gamma   90.00
#
_symmetry.space_group_name_H-M   'P 1'
#
loop_
_entity.id
_entity.type
_entity.pdbx_description
1 polymer ?
#
loop_
_entity_poly.entity_id
_entity_poly.type
_entity_poly.pdbx_seq_one_letter_code
_entity_poly.pdbx_strand_id
1 'polypeptide(L)'
;MDGTACNTQADCTDIAICLQKQCVPAKPAGGFCSNNDDCNTGQTCVFGLCMVPAVELNSECKTSNDCKKQTICVNGKCKVAATIGKQCKVDSDCDSGQSCRFGVCWFLYLPPVN
;
A
#
# COMPACT_ATOMS: atom_id res chain seq x y z
N MET A 1 11.78 -12.31 4.47
CA MET A 1 11.05 -12.57 3.20
C MET A 1 10.21 -11.34 2.96
N ASP A 2 10.75 -10.34 2.30
CA ASP A 2 10.24 -8.96 2.31
C ASP A 2 10.00 -8.53 0.86
N GLY A 3 8.91 -9.06 0.28
CA GLY A 3 8.56 -8.98 -1.14
C GLY A 3 7.57 -7.87 -1.45
N THR A 4 7.78 -6.67 -0.90
CA THR A 4 6.83 -5.56 -1.04
C THR A 4 7.28 -4.51 -2.06
N ALA A 5 8.49 -4.61 -2.60
CA ALA A 5 8.98 -3.75 -3.68
C ALA A 5 8.74 -4.43 -5.03
N CYS A 6 8.43 -3.63 -6.06
CA CYS A 6 8.24 -4.15 -7.42
C CYS A 6 8.76 -3.17 -8.47
N ASN A 7 9.09 -3.67 -9.64
CA ASN A 7 9.25 -2.90 -10.86
C ASN A 7 8.11 -3.21 -11.83
N THR A 8 7.60 -4.44 -11.79
CA THR A 8 6.51 -4.95 -12.62
C THR A 8 5.52 -5.75 -11.78
N GLN A 9 4.33 -6.00 -12.33
CA GLN A 9 3.33 -6.84 -11.66
C GLN A 9 3.84 -8.25 -11.33
N ALA A 10 4.78 -8.78 -12.11
CA ALA A 10 5.35 -10.12 -11.90
C ALA A 10 6.19 -10.22 -10.61
N ASP A 11 6.64 -9.08 -10.06
CA ASP A 11 7.40 -9.06 -8.80
C ASP A 11 6.48 -9.26 -7.58
N CYS A 12 5.16 -9.06 -7.74
CA CYS A 12 4.19 -9.26 -6.68
C CYS A 12 3.64 -10.69 -6.71
N THR A 13 3.94 -11.48 -5.69
CA THR A 13 3.60 -12.92 -5.62
C THR A 13 2.23 -13.22 -4.99
N ASP A 14 1.60 -12.25 -4.33
CA ASP A 14 0.31 -12.39 -3.64
C ASP A 14 -0.83 -11.67 -4.39
N ILE A 15 -2.01 -11.61 -3.77
CA ILE A 15 -3.13 -10.77 -4.23
C ILE A 15 -2.76 -9.28 -4.03
N ALA A 16 -1.85 -8.80 -4.86
CA ALA A 16 -1.25 -7.49 -4.79
C ALA A 16 -1.03 -6.94 -6.21
N ILE A 17 -1.02 -5.61 -6.32
CA ILE A 17 -0.72 -4.90 -7.56
C ILE A 17 0.54 -4.08 -7.39
N CYS A 18 1.40 -4.09 -8.42
CA CYS A 18 2.57 -3.22 -8.43
C CYS A 18 2.14 -1.77 -8.73
N LEU A 19 2.10 -0.95 -7.68
CA LEU A 19 1.73 0.46 -7.77
C LEU A 19 2.87 1.32 -7.23
N GLN A 20 3.42 2.18 -8.08
CA GLN A 20 4.55 3.07 -7.72
C GLN A 20 5.76 2.36 -7.12
N LYS A 21 6.16 1.26 -7.76
CA LYS A 21 7.25 0.39 -7.31
C LYS A 21 7.01 -0.31 -5.97
N GLN A 22 5.75 -0.40 -5.55
CA GLN A 22 5.35 -1.09 -4.33
C GLN A 22 4.22 -2.07 -4.61
N CYS A 23 4.40 -3.31 -4.17
CA CYS A 23 3.32 -4.28 -4.14
C CYS A 23 2.33 -3.86 -3.06
N VAL A 24 1.14 -3.44 -3.49
CA VAL A 24 0.07 -3.07 -2.57
C VAL A 24 -1.03 -4.12 -2.61
N PRO A 25 -1.69 -4.43 -1.47
CA PRO A 25 -2.81 -5.34 -1.45
C PRO A 25 -3.85 -4.95 -2.49
N ALA A 26 -4.39 -5.92 -3.22
CA ALA A 26 -5.40 -5.70 -4.24
C ALA A 26 -6.76 -6.23 -3.79
N LYS A 27 -7.83 -5.68 -4.35
CA LYS A 27 -9.21 -6.15 -4.13
C LYS A 27 -9.89 -6.46 -5.45
N PRO A 28 -10.82 -7.43 -5.49
CA PRO A 28 -11.58 -7.72 -6.71
C PRO A 28 -12.41 -6.52 -7.12
N ALA A 29 -12.25 -6.13 -8.38
CA ALA A 29 -13.12 -5.17 -9.05
C ALA A 29 -14.31 -5.88 -9.73
N GLY A 30 -14.21 -7.20 -9.92
CA GLY A 30 -15.18 -8.01 -10.64
C GLY A 30 -14.73 -8.29 -12.07
N GLY A 31 -15.15 -9.43 -12.61
CA GLY A 31 -14.73 -9.91 -13.93
C GLY A 31 -13.57 -10.90 -13.87
N PHE A 32 -13.66 -11.94 -14.69
CA PHE A 32 -12.58 -12.88 -14.95
C PHE A 32 -11.73 -12.36 -16.11
N CYS A 33 -10.44 -12.64 -16.07
CA CYS A 33 -9.49 -12.23 -17.09
C CYS A 33 -8.47 -13.34 -17.34
N SER A 34 -7.90 -13.35 -18.54
CA SER A 34 -6.72 -14.14 -18.88
C SER A 34 -5.47 -13.25 -18.95
N ASN A 35 -5.64 -11.97 -19.29
CA ASN A 35 -4.58 -10.97 -19.34
C ASN A 35 -5.13 -9.58 -18.93
N ASN A 36 -4.24 -8.58 -18.85
CA ASN A 36 -4.60 -7.22 -18.41
C ASN A 36 -5.56 -6.49 -19.35
N ASP A 37 -5.57 -6.81 -20.65
CA ASP A 37 -6.42 -6.16 -21.65
C ASP A 37 -7.89 -6.59 -21.53
N ASP A 38 -8.15 -7.70 -20.83
CA ASP A 38 -9.52 -8.15 -20.50
C ASP A 38 -10.17 -7.28 -19.40
N CYS A 39 -9.37 -6.50 -18.68
CA CYS A 39 -9.84 -5.67 -17.57
C CYS A 39 -10.03 -4.20 -17.96
N ASN A 40 -10.89 -3.48 -17.24
CA ASN A 40 -11.11 -2.05 -17.49
C ASN A 40 -9.89 -1.20 -17.12
N THR A 41 -9.84 0.04 -17.62
CA THR A 41 -8.78 1.01 -17.30
C THR A 41 -8.53 1.13 -15.80
N GLY A 42 -7.27 0.95 -15.39
CA GLY A 42 -6.84 1.02 -13.99
C GLY A 42 -6.98 -0.30 -13.20
N GLN A 43 -7.36 -1.39 -13.86
CA GLN A 43 -7.41 -2.74 -13.30
C GLN A 43 -6.21 -3.57 -13.78
N THR A 44 -5.89 -4.64 -13.06
CA THR A 44 -4.83 -5.57 -13.43
C THR A 44 -5.33 -6.99 -13.24
N CYS A 45 -5.00 -7.87 -14.19
CA CYS A 45 -5.36 -9.26 -14.10
C CYS A 45 -4.42 -9.97 -13.12
N VAL A 46 -4.95 -10.39 -11.98
CA VAL A 46 -4.19 -11.06 -10.93
C VAL A 46 -4.94 -12.36 -10.58
N PHE A 47 -4.27 -13.50 -10.73
CA PHE A 47 -4.86 -14.84 -10.55
C PHE A 47 -6.18 -15.08 -11.31
N GLY A 48 -6.28 -14.53 -12.53
CA GLY A 48 -7.44 -14.71 -13.39
C GLY A 48 -8.67 -13.86 -13.02
N LEU A 49 -8.50 -12.89 -12.11
CA LEU A 49 -9.52 -11.93 -11.73
C LEU A 49 -9.03 -10.50 -11.95
N CYS A 50 -9.92 -9.63 -12.41
CA CYS A 50 -9.63 -8.20 -12.51
C CYS A 50 -9.61 -7.57 -11.11
N MET A 51 -8.43 -7.11 -10.71
CA MET A 51 -8.17 -6.53 -9.41
C MET A 51 -7.84 -5.05 -9.52
N VAL A 52 -8.11 -4.30 -8.45
CA VAL A 52 -7.68 -2.90 -8.28
C VAL A 52 -6.90 -2.74 -6.99
N PRO A 53 -6.02 -1.73 -6.88
CA PRO A 53 -5.35 -1.43 -5.62
C PRO A 53 -6.38 -1.28 -4.50
N ALA A 54 -6.16 -2.02 -3.41
CA ALA A 54 -7.00 -1.89 -2.23
C ALA A 54 -6.65 -0.61 -1.48
N VAL A 55 -5.57 0.09 -1.77
CA VAL A 55 -5.12 1.32 -1.13
C VAL A 55 -5.14 2.50 -2.11
N GLU A 56 -5.36 3.70 -1.61
CA GLU A 56 -5.23 4.94 -2.38
C GLU A 56 -3.87 5.59 -2.04
N LEU A 57 -2.95 5.62 -3.02
CA LEU A 57 -1.64 6.25 -2.87
C LEU A 57 -1.65 7.66 -3.47
N ASN A 58 -0.89 8.58 -2.85
CA ASN A 58 -0.75 9.99 -3.24
C ASN A 58 -2.00 10.85 -3.18
N SER A 59 -3.03 10.42 -2.46
CA SER A 59 -4.00 11.38 -1.96
C SER A 59 -3.27 12.42 -1.12
N GLU A 60 -3.61 13.69 -1.34
CA GLU A 60 -3.08 14.79 -0.52
C GLU A 60 -3.53 14.60 0.92
N CYS A 61 -2.61 14.82 1.86
CA CYS A 61 -2.87 14.66 3.28
C CYS A 61 -2.13 15.74 4.09
N LYS A 62 -2.68 16.08 5.25
CA LYS A 62 -2.01 16.93 6.24
C LYS A 62 -1.50 16.09 7.40
N THR A 63 -2.24 15.05 7.76
CA THR A 63 -1.97 14.15 8.86
C THR A 63 -2.16 12.70 8.43
N SER A 64 -1.51 11.76 9.14
CA SER A 64 -1.67 10.32 8.88
C SER A 64 -3.11 9.82 9.04
N ASN A 65 -3.98 10.58 9.73
CA ASN A 65 -5.40 10.27 9.84
C ASN A 65 -6.19 10.58 8.56
N ASP A 66 -5.69 11.45 7.68
CA ASP A 66 -6.35 11.79 6.41
C ASP A 66 -6.22 10.66 5.39
N CYS A 67 -5.14 9.89 5.50
CA CYS A 67 -4.87 8.75 4.65
C CYS A 67 -5.82 7.60 4.99
N LYS A 68 -6.13 6.69 4.06
CA LYS A 68 -7.02 5.54 4.33
C LYS A 68 -6.23 4.24 4.36
N LYS A 69 -6.78 3.23 5.06
CA LYS A 69 -6.23 1.86 5.09
C LYS A 69 -4.77 1.84 5.60
N GLN A 70 -3.90 1.02 5.00
CA GLN A 70 -2.52 0.80 5.43
C GLN A 70 -1.56 1.86 4.86
N THR A 71 -1.88 3.14 5.06
CA THR A 71 -1.05 4.25 4.59
C THR A 71 -0.86 5.30 5.69
N ILE A 72 0.19 6.11 5.62
CA ILE A 72 0.41 7.28 6.49
C ILE A 72 0.78 8.49 5.65
N CYS A 73 0.66 9.68 6.25
CA CYS A 73 0.96 10.91 5.54
C CYS A 73 2.45 11.22 5.62
N VAL A 74 3.13 11.20 4.48
CA VAL A 74 4.54 11.59 4.40
C VAL A 74 4.72 12.61 3.29
N ASN A 75 5.31 13.76 3.62
CA ASN A 75 5.53 14.87 2.69
C ASN A 75 4.25 15.29 1.96
N GLY A 76 3.13 15.35 2.69
CA GLY A 76 1.83 15.75 2.15
C GLY A 76 1.13 14.69 1.27
N LYS A 77 1.67 13.47 1.20
CA LYS A 77 1.11 12.38 0.39
C LYS A 77 0.92 11.11 1.20
N CYS A 78 -0.20 10.42 0.96
CA CYS A 78 -0.44 9.11 1.54
C CYS A 78 0.47 8.06 0.89
N LYS A 79 1.31 7.45 1.71
CA LYS A 79 2.24 6.39 1.32
C LYS A 79 1.99 5.14 2.14
N VAL A 80 2.31 3.97 1.59
CA VAL A 80 2.16 2.70 2.30
C VAL A 80 2.98 2.72 3.58
N ALA A 81 2.36 2.22 4.64
CA ALA A 81 3.00 2.08 5.92
C ALA A 81 2.75 0.68 6.48
N ALA A 82 3.70 0.21 7.27
CA ALA A 82 3.57 -1.01 8.03
C ALA A 82 3.58 -0.68 9.52
N THR A 83 3.09 -1.61 10.34
CA THR A 83 3.10 -1.49 11.79
C THR A 83 3.71 -2.76 12.39
N ILE A 84 4.49 -2.60 13.45
CA ILE A 84 5.00 -3.71 14.27
C ILE A 84 4.06 -4.08 15.42
N GLY A 85 2.86 -3.47 15.49
CA GLY A 85 1.89 -3.70 16.55
C GLY A 85 2.20 -3.02 17.89
N LYS A 86 3.23 -2.17 17.96
CA LYS A 86 3.53 -1.34 19.13
C LYS A 86 2.37 -0.37 19.37
N GLN A 87 1.74 -0.43 20.54
CA GLN A 87 0.64 0.47 20.89
C GLN A 87 1.14 1.89 21.14
N CYS A 88 0.31 2.88 20.80
CA CYS A 88 0.60 4.29 21.01
C CYS A 88 -0.69 5.09 21.22
N LYS A 89 -0.57 6.25 21.85
CA LYS A 89 -1.61 7.28 21.92
C LYS A 89 -1.22 8.52 21.12
N VAL A 90 0.07 8.82 21.07
CA VAL A 90 0.64 9.98 20.36
C VAL A 90 1.90 9.57 19.59
N ASP A 91 2.29 10.37 18.60
CA ASP A 91 3.47 10.09 17.75
C ASP A 91 4.76 9.93 18.56
N SER A 92 4.90 10.65 19.68
CA SER A 92 6.07 10.56 20.57
C SER A 92 6.20 9.22 21.31
N ASP A 93 5.16 8.38 21.32
CA ASP A 93 5.24 7.02 21.85
C ASP A 93 5.95 6.06 20.88
N CYS A 94 6.05 6.46 19.61
CA CYS A 94 6.65 5.70 18.53
C CYS A 94 8.12 6.08 18.30
N ASP A 95 8.88 5.21 17.64
CA ASP A 95 10.30 5.50 17.38
C ASP A 95 10.46 6.56 16.28
N SER A 96 11.67 7.10 16.12
CA SER A 96 11.94 8.14 15.13
C SER A 96 11.53 7.71 13.71
N GLY A 97 10.74 8.55 13.04
CA GLY A 97 10.22 8.27 11.69
C GLY A 97 8.92 7.45 11.66
N GLN A 98 8.31 7.20 12.82
CA GLN A 98 7.01 6.54 12.95
C GLN A 98 5.90 7.55 13.29
N SER A 99 4.65 7.19 13.00
CA SER A 99 3.46 7.94 13.40
C SER A 99 2.45 7.03 14.09
N CYS A 100 1.81 7.55 15.13
CA CYS A 100 0.74 6.86 15.82
C CYS A 100 -0.56 6.97 15.04
N ARG A 101 -1.11 5.84 14.63
CA ARG A 101 -2.36 5.79 13.88
C ARG A 101 -3.15 4.54 14.26
N PHE A 102 -4.46 4.69 14.45
CA PHE A 102 -5.34 3.60 14.95
C PHE A 102 -4.83 2.95 16.25
N GLY A 103 -4.15 3.72 17.10
CA GLY A 103 -3.63 3.23 18.39
C GLY A 103 -2.39 2.34 18.29
N VAL A 104 -1.77 2.25 17.10
CA VAL A 104 -0.51 1.52 16.90
C VAL A 104 0.50 2.36 16.11
N CYS A 105 1.79 2.11 16.28
CA CYS A 105 2.86 2.82 15.59
C CYS A 105 3.03 2.31 14.17
N TRP A 106 3.03 3.22 13.21
CA TRP A 106 3.23 2.95 11.79
C TRP A 106 4.53 3.60 11.31
N PHE A 107 5.30 2.88 10.51
CA PHE A 107 6.47 3.42 9.85
C PHE A 107 6.25 3.46 8.35
N LEU A 108 6.83 4.47 7.69
CA LEU A 108 6.87 4.49 6.24
C LEU A 108 7.61 3.26 5.76
N TYR A 109 6.95 2.44 4.95
CA TYR A 109 7.64 1.35 4.30
C TYR A 109 8.41 1.92 3.11
N LEU A 110 9.72 2.08 3.28
CA LEU A 110 10.64 2.45 2.21
C LEU A 110 11.22 1.17 1.60
N PRO A 111 10.97 0.86 0.32
CA PRO A 111 11.69 -0.23 -0.32
C PRO A 111 13.19 0.11 -0.38
N PRO A 112 14.09 -0.88 -0.24
CA PRO A 112 15.50 -0.67 -0.51
C PRO A 112 15.65 -0.24 -1.98
N VAL A 113 16.17 0.97 -2.19
CA VAL A 113 16.62 1.44 -3.50
C VAL A 113 17.77 0.55 -3.94
N ASN A 114 17.59 -0.15 -5.06
CA ASN A 114 18.67 -0.75 -5.83
C ASN A 114 18.64 -0.17 -7.24
#